data_AF-V5G390-F1
#
_entry.id   AF-V5G390-F1
#
_cell.length_a   1.000
_cell.length_b   1.000
_cell.length_c   1.000
_cell.angle_alpha   90.00
_cell.angle_beta   90.00
_cell.angle_gamma   90.00
#
_symmetry.space_group_name_H-M   'P 1'
#
loop_
_entity.id
_entity.type
_entity.pdbx_description
1 polymer ?
#
loop_
_entity_poly.entity_id
_entity_poly.type
_entity_poly.pdbx_seq_one_letter_code
_entity_poly.pdbx_strand_id
1 'polypeptide(L)'
;MQNEMIAYQNLPPHNGMNGTGKNMGSQLLVITSTSPSADSLTDTTNSSFATPPFSLSPVGESQGFHRWSRTANFDDVNLPLPDIVPLVLPKPRTLTIQRQKPPRNDFGFSLRRAMVLERNTYGGGGGGDVSGVSMRAVIFAEPGTMVQHNNETGLLPGDKLLEVNGVPVEGKTREDIIDLIKASGESVTLKVR
;
A
#
# COMPACT_ATOMS: atom_id res chain seq x y z
N MET A 1 -35.99 -6.92 -23.63
CA MET A 1 -35.95 -8.19 -24.39
C MET A 1 -35.27 -7.82 -25.69
N GLN A 2 -34.16 -8.39 -26.15
CA GLN A 2 -33.61 -9.74 -26.05
C GLN A 2 -32.08 -9.65 -25.83
N ASN A 3 -31.53 -10.39 -24.87
CA ASN A 3 -30.10 -10.70 -24.83
C ASN A 3 -29.89 -11.99 -25.64
N GLU A 4 -29.05 -11.94 -26.66
CA GLU A 4 -28.71 -13.13 -27.45
C GLU A 4 -27.73 -14.02 -26.68
N MET A 5 -28.10 -15.29 -26.55
CA MET A 5 -27.23 -16.36 -26.06
C MET A 5 -26.34 -16.82 -27.22
N ILE A 6 -25.03 -16.87 -27.01
CA ILE A 6 -24.12 -17.60 -27.89
C ILE A 6 -23.54 -18.78 -27.10
N ALA A 7 -23.89 -19.97 -27.57
CA ALA A 7 -23.50 -21.26 -27.02
C ALA A 7 -22.03 -21.57 -27.37
N TYR A 8 -21.29 -22.15 -26.42
CA TYR A 8 -19.98 -22.73 -26.68
C TYR A 8 -20.15 -24.21 -27.09
N GLN A 9 -19.84 -24.49 -28.34
CA GLN A 9 -19.77 -25.84 -28.91
C GLN A 9 -18.41 -26.48 -28.58
N ASN A 10 -18.46 -27.73 -28.12
CA ASN A 10 -17.33 -28.55 -27.67
C ASN A 10 -16.90 -29.60 -28.71
N LEU A 11 -15.58 -29.91 -28.70
CA LEU A 11 -14.84 -31.14 -29.11
C LEU A 11 -14.35 -31.28 -30.57
N PRO A 12 -13.26 -32.06 -30.86
CA PRO A 12 -12.59 -33.10 -30.05
C PRO A 12 -11.02 -33.00 -29.93
N PRO A 13 -10.36 -33.92 -29.19
CA PRO A 13 -8.94 -33.83 -28.82
C PRO A 13 -8.02 -34.50 -29.86
N HIS A 14 -6.78 -34.03 -29.97
CA HIS A 14 -5.71 -34.77 -30.66
C HIS A 14 -4.52 -35.04 -29.74
N ASN A 15 -4.18 -36.31 -29.64
CA ASN A 15 -3.19 -36.91 -28.76
C ASN A 15 -1.79 -36.94 -29.41
N GLY A 16 -0.75 -36.71 -28.60
CA GLY A 16 0.56 -37.37 -28.68
C GLY A 16 1.68 -36.74 -29.51
N MET A 17 2.74 -36.23 -28.86
CA MET A 17 4.08 -36.86 -28.83
C MET A 17 5.11 -36.10 -27.98
N ASN A 18 5.94 -36.89 -27.32
CA ASN A 18 7.09 -36.60 -26.45
C ASN A 18 8.06 -35.49 -26.91
N GLY A 19 8.65 -34.81 -25.92
CA GLY A 19 10.10 -34.57 -25.95
C GLY A 19 10.56 -33.12 -25.75
N THR A 20 11.33 -32.95 -24.68
CA THR A 20 12.27 -31.86 -24.39
C THR A 20 11.70 -30.58 -23.77
N GLY A 21 11.97 -30.43 -22.47
CA GLY A 21 11.86 -29.16 -21.78
C GLY A 21 12.80 -28.14 -22.41
N LYS A 22 12.21 -27.05 -22.91
CA LYS A 22 12.90 -25.77 -23.07
C LYS A 22 12.15 -24.75 -22.25
N ASN A 23 12.83 -24.29 -21.21
CA ASN A 23 12.50 -23.15 -20.39
C ASN A 23 12.23 -21.95 -21.33
N MET A 24 10.95 -21.65 -21.59
CA MET A 24 10.58 -20.37 -22.19
C MET A 24 10.44 -19.37 -21.06
N GLY A 25 11.60 -18.90 -20.57
CA GLY A 25 11.69 -17.73 -19.73
C GLY A 25 10.93 -16.59 -20.41
N SER A 26 10.03 -15.98 -19.66
CA SER A 26 9.22 -14.84 -20.02
C SER A 26 10.06 -13.72 -20.65
N GLN A 27 10.13 -13.70 -21.97
CA GLN A 27 10.72 -12.59 -22.72
C GLN A 27 9.65 -11.52 -22.84
N LEU A 28 9.43 -10.78 -21.76
CA LEU A 28 8.67 -9.53 -21.79
C LEU A 28 9.50 -8.52 -22.61
N LEU A 29 9.15 -8.38 -23.89
CA LEU A 29 9.60 -7.27 -24.73
C LEU A 29 8.94 -6.00 -24.18
N VAL A 30 9.67 -5.27 -23.33
CA VAL A 30 9.30 -3.90 -22.95
C VAL A 30 9.56 -3.02 -24.17
N ILE A 31 8.53 -2.87 -25.01
CA ILE A 31 8.54 -1.88 -26.08
C ILE A 31 8.39 -0.52 -25.40
N THR A 32 9.50 0.16 -25.11
CA THR A 32 9.45 1.57 -24.75
C THR A 32 9.20 2.36 -26.03
N SER A 33 7.93 2.61 -26.37
CA SER A 33 7.61 3.58 -27.42
C SER A 33 8.04 4.96 -26.95
N THR A 34 9.05 5.55 -27.57
CA THR A 34 9.33 6.99 -27.43
C THR A 34 8.10 7.73 -27.98
N SER A 35 7.38 8.44 -27.11
CA SER A 35 6.22 9.23 -27.52
C SER A 35 6.62 10.24 -28.60
N PRO A 36 5.89 10.33 -29.73
CA PRO A 36 6.12 11.36 -30.72
C PRO A 36 5.45 12.65 -30.22
N SER A 37 6.21 13.50 -29.54
CA SER A 37 5.76 14.86 -29.23
C SER A 37 6.59 15.84 -30.04
N ALA A 38 6.19 16.07 -31.28
CA ALA A 38 6.68 17.19 -32.07
C ALA A 38 5.53 17.67 -32.97
N ASP A 39 4.83 18.70 -32.49
CA ASP A 39 4.42 19.87 -33.28
C ASP A 39 3.74 20.86 -32.32
N SER A 40 4.56 21.55 -31.52
CA SER A 40 4.08 22.69 -30.73
C SER A 40 4.47 23.96 -31.48
N LEU A 41 3.60 24.38 -32.40
CA LEU A 41 3.63 25.72 -32.99
C LEU A 41 3.27 26.71 -31.87
N THR A 42 4.26 27.42 -31.32
CA THR A 42 4.00 28.53 -30.41
C THR A 42 4.68 29.78 -30.95
N ASP A 43 3.92 30.59 -31.68
CA ASP A 43 4.26 31.98 -31.97
C ASP A 43 4.28 32.76 -30.65
N THR A 44 5.47 33.14 -30.21
CA THR A 44 5.66 33.95 -29.01
C THR A 44 5.28 35.39 -29.26
N THR A 45 4.14 35.84 -28.71
CA THR A 45 4.02 37.24 -28.29
C THR A 45 3.35 37.34 -26.91
N ASN A 46 4.12 37.88 -25.97
CA ASN A 46 3.69 38.59 -24.77
C ASN A 46 2.94 37.83 -23.66
N SER A 47 3.68 37.08 -22.84
CA SER A 47 3.30 36.96 -21.41
C SER A 47 4.54 36.70 -20.54
N SER A 48 4.69 37.50 -19.48
CA SER A 48 5.79 37.43 -18.51
C SER A 48 5.67 36.26 -17.51
N PHE A 49 5.02 35.16 -17.90
CA PHE A 49 4.96 33.93 -17.12
C PHE A 49 5.56 32.79 -17.95
N ALA A 50 6.89 32.83 -18.10
CA ALA A 50 7.63 31.78 -18.78
C ALA A 50 7.72 30.55 -17.87
N THR A 51 6.91 29.52 -18.15
CA THR A 51 7.27 28.15 -17.75
C THR A 51 8.61 27.79 -18.40
N PRO A 52 9.65 27.40 -17.64
CA PRO A 52 10.89 26.96 -18.26
C PRO A 52 10.58 25.72 -19.13
N PRO A 53 11.24 25.57 -20.29
CA PRO A 53 11.06 24.39 -21.13
C PRO A 53 11.36 23.15 -20.28
N PHE A 54 10.53 22.11 -20.42
CA PHE A 54 10.84 20.79 -19.87
C PHE A 54 12.23 20.41 -20.35
N SER A 55 13.09 20.10 -19.37
CA SER A 55 14.49 19.69 -19.50
C SER A 55 14.85 19.25 -20.93
N LEU A 56 15.65 20.07 -21.62
CA LEU A 56 16.44 19.59 -22.75
C LEU A 56 17.40 18.54 -22.19
N SER A 57 16.93 17.29 -22.12
CA SER A 57 17.83 16.16 -22.12
C SER A 57 18.67 16.31 -23.39
N PRO A 58 20.01 16.33 -23.30
CA PRO A 58 20.88 16.65 -24.43
C PRO A 58 20.50 15.84 -25.66
N VAL A 59 20.28 16.54 -26.78
CA VAL A 59 19.94 15.91 -28.06
C VAL A 59 21.16 15.08 -28.50
N GLY A 60 20.92 13.79 -28.69
CA GLY A 60 21.96 12.78 -28.90
C GLY A 60 22.88 13.10 -30.07
N GLU A 61 24.16 13.24 -29.76
CA GLU A 61 25.26 13.19 -30.70
C GLU A 61 25.37 11.77 -31.27
N SER A 62 24.82 11.58 -32.46
CA SER A 62 25.10 10.40 -33.28
C SER A 62 26.53 10.48 -33.79
N GLN A 63 27.50 9.81 -33.16
CA GLN A 63 28.66 9.13 -33.78
C GLN A 63 29.46 8.41 -32.68
N GLY A 64 29.07 7.17 -32.39
CA GLY A 64 29.81 6.30 -31.49
C GLY A 64 28.99 5.05 -31.19
N PHE A 65 29.47 3.90 -31.62
CA PHE A 65 28.90 2.59 -31.31
C PHE A 65 29.07 2.26 -29.81
N HIS A 66 28.44 3.03 -28.94
CA HIS A 66 28.20 2.63 -27.55
C HIS A 66 26.69 2.51 -27.37
N ARG A 67 26.22 1.32 -27.77
CA ARG A 67 24.93 0.75 -27.43
C ARG A 67 24.72 0.89 -25.92
N TRP A 68 24.01 1.93 -25.50
CA TRP A 68 23.52 2.13 -24.12
C TRP A 68 22.54 1.02 -23.69
N SER A 69 22.20 0.10 -24.59
CA SER A 69 21.51 -1.16 -24.33
C SER A 69 22.46 -2.38 -24.30
N ARG A 70 23.62 -2.26 -23.64
CA ARG A 70 24.14 -3.40 -22.88
C ARG A 70 23.55 -3.28 -21.50
N THR A 71 22.39 -3.90 -21.27
CA THR A 71 22.09 -4.39 -19.92
C THR A 71 23.21 -5.39 -19.62
N ALA A 72 24.28 -4.90 -18.97
CA ALA A 72 25.25 -5.79 -18.39
C ALA A 72 24.45 -6.62 -17.38
N ASN A 73 24.22 -7.89 -17.71
CA ASN A 73 23.66 -8.79 -16.71
C ASN A 73 24.68 -8.78 -15.58
N PHE A 74 24.26 -8.33 -14.40
CA PHE A 74 25.09 -8.25 -13.20
C PHE A 74 25.39 -9.64 -12.62
N ASP A 75 25.46 -10.67 -13.47
CA ASP A 75 25.67 -12.07 -13.10
C ASP A 75 26.99 -12.24 -12.34
N ASP A 76 27.98 -11.38 -12.62
CA ASP A 76 29.31 -11.37 -11.99
C ASP A 76 29.46 -10.34 -10.84
N VAL A 77 28.40 -9.58 -10.51
CA VAL A 77 28.45 -8.57 -9.44
C VAL A 77 27.64 -9.07 -8.25
N ASN A 78 28.34 -9.55 -7.23
CA ASN A 78 27.72 -9.94 -5.97
C ASN A 78 27.39 -8.69 -5.13
N LEU A 79 26.11 -8.33 -5.08
CA LEU A 79 25.57 -7.23 -4.27
C LEU A 79 24.74 -7.79 -3.11
N PRO A 80 25.36 -8.35 -2.06
CA PRO A 80 24.62 -8.86 -0.92
C PRO A 80 23.83 -7.71 -0.29
N LEU A 81 22.57 -7.98 0.06
CA LEU A 81 21.79 -7.00 0.81
C LEU A 81 22.48 -6.78 2.16
N PRO A 82 22.53 -5.52 2.65
CA PRO A 82 23.02 -5.26 3.99
C PRO A 82 22.15 -6.02 5.01
N ASP A 83 22.77 -6.43 6.11
CA ASP A 83 22.05 -7.10 7.18
C ASP A 83 20.92 -6.21 7.70
N ILE A 84 19.71 -6.77 7.73
CA ILE A 84 18.53 -6.08 8.22
C ILE A 84 18.48 -6.27 9.73
N VAL A 85 18.68 -5.19 10.49
CA VAL A 85 18.51 -5.21 11.95
C VAL A 85 17.01 -5.06 12.27
N PRO A 86 16.39 -6.02 12.98
CA PRO A 86 14.99 -5.90 13.37
C PRO A 86 14.77 -4.67 14.27
N LEU A 87 13.80 -3.83 13.92
CA LEU A 87 13.42 -2.70 14.75
C LEU A 87 12.72 -3.19 16.02
N VAL A 88 13.24 -2.78 17.18
CA VAL A 88 12.57 -3.01 18.47
C VAL A 88 11.42 -2.03 18.60
N LEU A 89 10.19 -2.52 18.54
CA LEU A 89 9.00 -1.69 18.67
C LEU A 89 8.86 -1.15 20.11
N PRO A 90 8.43 0.11 20.28
CA PRO A 90 8.04 0.62 21.59
C PRO A 90 6.96 -0.24 22.25
N LYS A 91 6.96 -0.27 23.59
CA LYS A 91 5.93 -0.98 24.34
C LYS A 91 4.57 -0.28 24.16
N PRO A 92 3.46 -1.03 24.08
CA PRO A 92 2.12 -0.44 24.04
C PRO A 92 1.86 0.50 25.23
N ARG A 93 1.09 1.57 24.97
CA ARG A 93 0.70 2.58 25.95
C ARG A 93 -0.73 2.33 26.42
N THR A 94 -1.00 2.63 27.69
CA THR A 94 -2.35 2.59 28.26
C THR A 94 -2.78 4.00 28.60
N LEU A 95 -3.91 4.45 28.04
CA LEU A 95 -4.43 5.80 28.16
C LEU A 95 -5.81 5.75 28.79
N THR A 96 -6.05 6.55 29.83
CA THR A 96 -7.37 6.72 30.41
C THR A 96 -7.89 8.09 30.01
N ILE A 97 -8.98 8.11 29.23
CA ILE A 97 -9.55 9.31 28.64
C ILE A 97 -10.86 9.61 29.34
N GLN A 98 -10.99 10.85 29.83
CA GLN A 98 -12.21 11.33 30.47
C GLN A 98 -13.24 11.76 29.42
N ARG A 99 -14.50 11.48 29.70
CA ARG A 99 -15.62 11.93 28.88
C ARG A 99 -15.76 13.44 29.01
N GLN A 100 -15.98 14.10 27.90
CA GLN A 100 -16.24 15.53 27.85
C GLN A 100 -17.64 15.82 28.38
N LYS A 101 -17.76 16.88 29.18
CA LYS A 101 -19.04 17.33 29.74
C LYS A 101 -20.03 17.73 28.63
N PRO A 102 -21.35 17.75 28.91
CA PRO A 102 -22.34 18.25 27.97
C PRO A 102 -21.99 19.65 27.44
N PRO A 103 -22.30 19.96 26.16
CA PRO A 103 -23.19 19.23 25.25
C PRO A 103 -22.52 18.12 24.44
N ARG A 104 -21.19 17.97 24.47
CA ARG A 104 -20.46 17.11 23.54
C ARG A 104 -20.54 15.62 23.88
N ASN A 105 -20.42 15.27 25.16
CA ASN A 105 -20.64 13.91 25.70
C ASN A 105 -19.83 12.78 25.00
N ASP A 106 -18.67 13.10 24.42
CA ASP A 106 -17.76 12.16 23.75
C ASP A 106 -16.38 12.13 24.45
N PHE A 107 -15.42 11.38 23.90
CA PHE A 107 -14.06 11.29 24.44
C PHE A 107 -13.02 12.09 23.63
N GLY A 108 -13.45 12.92 22.68
CA GLY A 108 -12.54 13.78 21.94
C GLY A 108 -11.62 13.10 20.90
N PHE A 109 -11.87 11.84 20.53
CA PHE A 109 -11.12 11.11 19.51
C PHE A 109 -12.03 10.43 18.49
N SER A 110 -11.45 9.98 17.37
CA SER A 110 -12.17 9.26 16.32
C SER A 110 -11.56 7.88 16.05
N LEU A 111 -12.40 6.94 15.62
CA LEU A 111 -11.95 5.62 15.19
C LEU A 111 -11.88 5.55 13.67
N ARG A 112 -10.72 5.15 13.14
CA ARG A 112 -10.48 4.97 11.71
C ARG A 112 -10.15 3.50 11.42
N ARG A 113 -10.93 2.88 10.52
CA ARG A 113 -10.65 1.52 10.04
C ARG A 113 -9.70 1.57 8.86
N ALA A 114 -8.71 0.67 8.84
CA ALA A 114 -7.81 0.47 7.71
C ALA A 114 -7.66 -1.02 7.41
N MET A 115 -7.36 -1.35 6.15
CA MET A 115 -6.98 -2.70 5.75
C MET A 115 -5.45 -2.79 5.67
N VAL A 116 -4.90 -3.80 6.31
CA VAL A 116 -3.47 -4.11 6.26
C VAL A 116 -3.29 -5.42 5.52
N LEU A 117 -2.33 -5.42 4.59
CA LEU A 117 -1.91 -6.60 3.87
C LEU A 117 -1.05 -7.47 4.77
N GLU A 118 -1.43 -8.72 4.95
CA GLU A 118 -0.68 -9.74 5.65
C GLU A 118 -0.25 -10.79 4.62
N ARG A 119 1.06 -10.99 4.48
CA ARG A 119 1.63 -11.99 3.56
C ARG A 119 1.91 -13.26 4.35
N ASN A 120 1.10 -14.28 4.13
CA ASN A 120 1.32 -15.61 4.66
C ASN A 120 2.25 -16.36 3.72
N THR A 121 3.50 -16.54 4.14
CA THR A 121 4.44 -17.44 3.46
C THR A 121 4.09 -18.87 3.82
N TYR A 122 3.32 -19.55 2.98
CA TYR A 122 3.16 -21.00 3.06
C TYR A 122 4.38 -21.65 2.41
N GLY A 123 5.40 -21.98 3.20
CA GLY A 123 6.52 -22.82 2.77
C GLY A 123 7.89 -22.20 3.02
N GLY A 124 8.64 -22.80 3.94
CA GLY A 124 10.09 -22.63 3.99
C GLY A 124 10.74 -23.39 2.84
N GLY A 125 11.75 -22.77 2.22
CA GLY A 125 12.74 -23.44 1.37
C GLY A 125 12.31 -23.74 -0.06
N GLY A 126 12.85 -22.97 -1.00
CA GLY A 126 13.09 -23.40 -2.39
C GLY A 126 11.91 -23.34 -3.35
N GLY A 127 11.92 -22.32 -4.22
CA GLY A 127 11.30 -22.35 -5.55
C GLY A 127 9.77 -22.39 -5.60
N GLY A 128 9.15 -21.23 -5.82
CA GLY A 128 7.72 -21.12 -6.17
C GLY A 128 6.84 -20.56 -5.05
N ASP A 129 7.05 -19.29 -4.70
CA ASP A 129 6.27 -18.56 -3.69
C ASP A 129 4.87 -18.22 -4.22
N VAL A 130 3.88 -19.08 -3.98
CA VAL A 130 2.48 -18.65 -3.97
C VAL A 130 2.22 -18.06 -2.60
N SER A 131 2.74 -16.86 -2.37
CA SER A 131 2.52 -16.11 -1.13
C SER A 131 1.03 -15.83 -1.02
N GLY A 132 0.37 -16.47 -0.04
CA GLY A 132 -1.02 -16.17 0.27
C GLY A 132 -1.08 -14.77 0.85
N VAL A 133 -1.91 -13.90 0.29
CA VAL A 133 -2.04 -12.54 0.78
C VAL A 133 -3.42 -12.36 1.38
N SER A 134 -3.49 -12.13 2.69
CA SER A 134 -4.73 -11.84 3.41
C SER A 134 -4.82 -10.37 3.76
N MET A 135 -6.01 -9.79 3.68
CA MET A 135 -6.27 -8.44 4.20
C MET A 135 -6.86 -8.55 5.59
N ARG A 136 -6.30 -7.79 6.53
CA ARG A 136 -6.79 -7.72 7.90
C ARG A 136 -7.20 -6.30 8.26
N ALA A 137 -8.37 -6.16 8.89
CA ALA A 137 -8.80 -4.88 9.42
C ALA A 137 -8.02 -4.50 10.69
N VAL A 138 -7.59 -3.26 10.76
CA VAL A 138 -7.04 -2.63 11.96
C VAL A 138 -7.81 -1.36 12.27
N ILE A 139 -7.89 -1.01 13.55
CA ILE A 139 -8.56 0.20 14.03
C ILE A 139 -7.50 1.14 14.59
N PHE A 140 -7.51 2.38 14.13
CA PHE A 140 -6.71 3.47 14.66
C PHE A 140 -7.58 4.39 15.50
N ALA A 141 -7.02 4.91 16.59
CA ALA A 141 -7.63 5.92 17.43
C ALA A 141 -6.91 7.26 17.17
N GLU A 142 -7.57 8.15 16.44
CA GLU A 142 -6.98 9.42 16.02
C GLU A 142 -7.43 10.54 16.97
N PRO A 143 -6.52 11.40 17.45
CA PRO A 143 -6.90 12.54 18.26
C PRO A 143 -7.84 13.48 17.49
N GLY A 144 -8.83 14.04 18.17
CA GLY A 144 -9.77 14.98 17.56
C GLY A 144 -9.09 16.28 17.11
N THR A 145 -9.68 16.97 16.13
CA THR A 145 -9.15 18.25 15.62
C THR A 145 -9.34 19.42 16.58
N MET A 146 -10.27 19.31 17.53
CA MET A 146 -10.67 20.38 18.44
C MET A 146 -10.08 20.25 19.84
N VAL A 147 -8.89 19.65 19.98
CA VAL A 147 -8.18 19.66 21.27
C VAL A 147 -7.37 20.95 21.33
N GLN A 148 -8.07 22.06 21.58
CA GLN A 148 -7.58 23.42 21.34
C GLN A 148 -6.37 23.82 22.19
N HIS A 149 -6.05 23.13 23.29
CA HIS A 149 -4.95 23.59 24.15
C HIS A 149 -4.03 22.55 24.81
N ASN A 150 -4.25 21.24 24.68
CA ASN A 150 -3.32 20.18 25.07
C ASN A 150 -3.93 18.85 24.66
N ASN A 151 -3.19 17.88 24.13
CA ASN A 151 -3.73 16.55 23.80
C ASN A 151 -4.17 15.80 25.07
N GLU A 152 -5.34 16.14 25.61
CA GLU A 152 -5.91 15.60 26.85
C GLU A 152 -6.13 14.08 26.77
N THR A 153 -6.27 13.55 25.56
CA THR A 153 -6.45 12.11 25.32
C THR A 153 -5.14 11.32 25.40
N GLY A 154 -3.99 11.97 25.19
CA GLY A 154 -2.69 11.31 25.05
C GLY A 154 -2.51 10.47 23.77
N LEU A 155 -3.50 10.44 22.88
CA LEU A 155 -3.47 9.71 21.61
C LEU A 155 -2.57 10.41 20.60
N LEU A 156 -1.70 9.66 19.95
CA LEU A 156 -0.84 10.16 18.88
C LEU A 156 -1.39 9.69 17.53
N PRO A 157 -1.23 10.50 16.46
CA PRO A 157 -1.56 10.05 15.12
C PRO A 157 -0.87 8.72 14.79
N GLY A 158 -1.64 7.77 14.27
CA GLY A 158 -1.14 6.42 13.96
C GLY A 158 -1.26 5.40 15.10
N ASP A 159 -1.78 5.79 16.28
CA ASP A 159 -2.05 4.85 17.37
C ASP A 159 -3.05 3.78 16.95
N LYS A 160 -2.57 2.53 16.91
CA LYS A 160 -3.40 1.35 16.66
C LYS A 160 -4.05 0.92 17.97
N LEU A 161 -5.38 0.84 17.96
CA LEU A 161 -6.15 0.35 19.09
C LEU A 161 -5.95 -1.16 19.26
N LEU A 162 -5.63 -1.59 20.48
CA LEU A 162 -5.40 -2.99 20.86
C LEU A 162 -6.49 -3.50 21.81
N GLU A 163 -6.85 -2.70 22.83
CA GLU A 163 -7.86 -3.04 23.84
C GLU A 163 -8.69 -1.82 24.23
N VAL A 164 -9.96 -2.04 24.62
CA VAL A 164 -10.85 -1.07 25.25
C VAL A 164 -11.31 -1.64 26.59
N ASN A 165 -11.04 -0.95 27.68
CA ASN A 165 -11.32 -1.37 29.07
C ASN A 165 -10.83 -2.80 29.38
N GLY A 166 -9.62 -3.14 28.88
CA GLY A 166 -9.02 -4.48 29.03
C GLY A 166 -9.59 -5.55 28.10
N VAL A 167 -10.55 -5.21 27.23
CA VAL A 167 -11.11 -6.14 26.26
C VAL A 167 -10.41 -5.98 24.90
N PRO A 168 -9.84 -7.04 24.31
CA PRO A 168 -9.14 -6.95 23.03
C PRO A 168 -10.09 -6.53 21.90
N VAL A 169 -9.58 -5.74 20.95
CA VAL A 169 -10.33 -5.31 19.76
C VAL A 169 -10.08 -6.19 18.54
N GLU A 170 -9.10 -7.08 18.61
CA GLU A 170 -8.80 -8.04 17.54
C GLU A 170 -10.02 -8.92 17.23
N GLY A 171 -10.39 -8.99 15.96
CA GLY A 171 -11.55 -9.76 15.48
C GLY A 171 -12.91 -9.09 15.66
N LYS A 172 -12.99 -7.95 16.37
CA LYS A 172 -14.24 -7.20 16.56
C LYS A 172 -14.56 -6.27 15.40
N THR A 173 -15.86 -6.01 15.20
CA THR A 173 -16.31 -4.99 14.26
C THR A 173 -16.09 -3.59 14.85
N ARG A 174 -16.16 -2.56 14.00
CA ARG A 174 -16.04 -1.18 14.45
C ARG A 174 -17.19 -0.81 15.38
N GLU A 175 -18.37 -1.33 15.09
CA GLU A 175 -19.62 -1.09 15.80
C GLU A 175 -19.53 -1.65 17.23
N ASP A 176 -19.06 -2.90 17.38
CA ASP A 176 -18.84 -3.50 18.71
C ASP A 176 -17.87 -2.68 19.57
N ILE A 177 -16.81 -2.15 18.95
CA ILE A 177 -15.81 -1.32 19.64
C ILE A 177 -16.43 0.01 20.08
N ILE A 178 -17.26 0.62 19.22
CA ILE A 178 -17.99 1.85 19.57
C ILE A 178 -18.93 1.59 20.74
N ASP A 179 -19.61 0.46 20.78
CA ASP A 179 -20.54 0.13 21.85
C ASP A 179 -19.80 -0.09 23.18
N LEU A 180 -18.62 -0.72 23.16
CA LEU A 180 -17.74 -0.81 24.34
C LEU A 180 -17.34 0.57 24.87
N ILE A 181 -16.98 1.50 23.97
CA ILE A 181 -16.60 2.87 24.34
C ILE A 181 -17.83 3.64 24.85
N LYS A 182 -18.98 3.51 24.21
CA LYS A 182 -20.22 4.19 24.63
C LYS A 182 -20.75 3.69 25.97
N ALA A 183 -20.63 2.39 26.22
CA ALA A 183 -21.00 1.77 27.50
C ALA A 183 -20.05 2.18 28.64
N SER A 184 -18.87 2.72 28.30
CA SER A 184 -17.97 3.32 29.30
C SER A 184 -18.66 4.52 29.93
N GLY A 185 -18.57 4.68 31.25
CA GLY A 185 -19.22 5.79 31.96
C GLY A 185 -18.48 7.11 31.75
N GLU A 186 -17.94 7.68 32.82
CA GLU A 186 -17.22 8.96 32.79
C GLU A 186 -15.82 8.84 32.17
N SER A 187 -15.29 7.63 32.02
CA SER A 187 -13.93 7.41 31.50
C SER A 187 -13.85 6.12 30.68
N VAL A 188 -12.89 6.07 29.76
CA VAL A 188 -12.54 4.87 28.99
C VAL A 188 -11.03 4.66 29.05
N THR A 189 -10.60 3.41 29.21
CA THR A 189 -9.18 3.02 29.16
C THR A 189 -8.88 2.33 27.84
N LEU A 190 -7.93 2.88 27.08
CA LEU A 190 -7.49 2.36 25.79
C LEU A 190 -6.06 1.83 25.90
N LYS A 191 -5.79 0.69 25.27
CA LYS A 191 -4.42 0.22 25.03
C LYS A 191 -4.08 0.43 23.56
N VAL A 192 -3.02 1.18 23.29
CA VAL A 192 -2.62 1.61 21.94
C VAL A 192 -1.13 1.38 21.69
N ARG A 193 -0.71 1.38 20.43
CA ARG A 193 0.70 1.33 20.03
C ARG A 193 0.95 2.06 18.72
#